data_AF-A0A949ZDJ0-F1
#
_entry.id   AF-A0A949ZDJ0-F1
#
_cell.length_a   1.000
_cell.length_b   1.000
_cell.length_c   1.000
_cell.angle_alpha   90.00
_cell.angle_beta   90.00
_cell.angle_gamma   90.00
#
_symmetry.space_group_name_H-M   'P 1'
#
loop_
_entity.id
_entity.type
_entity.pdbx_description
1 polymer ?
#
loop_
_entity_poly.entity_id
_entity_poly.type
_entity_poly.pdbx_seq_one_letter_code
_entity_poly.pdbx_strand_id
1 'polypeptide(L)'
;MNTENRIARYPWRGTGIPIPEGGRFTPQNVVVSDDAIEALVAKLKYWLFVWGADKYAFQIRRDGRTKSAWAYYNGYARGPLDGNITWGSGTTTQLASISKTITAMVITKLFNITAAGGADEKIIGYLPEYWFKGPFVDELTVNHLLAHVSGLDWIESSPGTGHFAQAELAIALGAASSPNVANNYVYMSVNYALLRVIAAKKIGDTKLIEGQLGPTQLLDALWDQVTTNSFARYVYNKIFQPAGV
;
A
#
# COMPACT_ATOMS: atom_id res chain seq x y z
N MET A 1 -35.24 -1.07 27.68
CA MET A 1 -34.77 -2.44 27.99
C MET A 1 -35.44 -3.34 26.96
N ASN A 2 -34.79 -4.03 26.02
CA ASN A 2 -33.43 -4.52 25.88
C ASN A 2 -32.84 -4.17 24.51
N THR A 3 -31.54 -3.84 24.54
CA THR A 3 -30.62 -3.69 23.42
C THR A 3 -30.02 -5.05 23.06
N GLU A 4 -30.20 -5.51 21.82
CA GLU A 4 -29.29 -6.48 21.20
C GLU A 4 -28.91 -5.98 19.80
N ASN A 5 -27.81 -5.23 19.78
CA ASN A 5 -27.04 -4.94 18.57
C ASN A 5 -26.45 -6.25 18.05
N ARG A 6 -27.04 -6.80 16.98
CA ARG A 6 -26.40 -7.81 16.16
C ARG A 6 -25.30 -7.16 15.33
N ILE A 7 -24.08 -7.22 15.84
CA ILE A 7 -22.86 -7.00 15.07
C ILE A 7 -22.79 -8.10 14.01
N ALA A 8 -23.10 -7.75 12.76
CA ALA A 8 -22.87 -8.61 11.61
C ALA A 8 -21.36 -8.79 11.44
N ARG A 9 -20.85 -9.97 11.82
CA ARG A 9 -19.49 -10.40 11.50
C ARG A 9 -19.42 -10.63 10.00
N TYR A 10 -18.71 -9.77 9.26
CA TYR A 10 -18.46 -9.97 7.85
C TYR A 10 -17.26 -10.93 7.66
N PRO A 11 -17.43 -12.07 6.97
CA PRO A 11 -16.31 -12.95 6.65
C PRO A 11 -15.51 -12.34 5.49
N TRP A 12 -14.20 -12.20 5.74
CA TRP A 12 -13.18 -11.90 4.74
C TRP A 12 -13.23 -12.94 3.61
N ARG A 13 -13.88 -12.63 2.48
CA ARG A 13 -13.94 -13.51 1.30
C ARG A 13 -12.75 -13.26 0.37
N GLY A 14 -11.55 -13.49 0.87
CA GLY A 14 -10.41 -13.86 0.03
C GLY A 14 -10.56 -15.34 -0.33
N THR A 15 -10.22 -15.71 -1.57
CA THR A 15 -10.25 -17.08 -2.13
C THR A 15 -10.02 -18.17 -1.07
N GLY A 16 -11.05 -18.97 -0.82
CA GLY A 16 -11.16 -19.86 0.34
C GLY A 16 -10.04 -20.87 0.48
N ILE A 17 -9.14 -20.60 1.42
CA ILE A 17 -8.63 -21.65 2.31
C ILE A 17 -9.40 -21.47 3.62
N PRO A 18 -10.34 -22.36 3.98
CA PRO A 18 -11.02 -22.26 5.26
C PRO A 18 -9.98 -22.39 6.36
N ILE A 19 -9.78 -21.32 7.13
CA ILE A 19 -8.97 -21.36 8.34
C ILE A 19 -9.85 -22.02 9.41
N PRO A 20 -9.53 -23.22 9.91
CA PRO A 20 -10.34 -23.86 10.94
C PRO A 20 -10.38 -22.95 12.17
N GLU A 21 -11.56 -22.72 12.73
CA GLU A 21 -11.69 -22.04 14.03
C GLU A 21 -10.89 -22.84 15.07
N GLY A 22 -9.80 -22.25 15.58
CA GLY A 22 -8.88 -22.89 16.52
C GLY A 22 -7.62 -23.51 15.90
N GLY A 23 -7.47 -23.52 14.57
CA GLY A 23 -6.26 -23.94 13.89
C GLY A 23 -5.17 -22.88 14.00
N ARG A 24 -4.20 -23.07 14.90
CA ARG A 24 -2.90 -22.41 14.75
C ARG A 24 -2.42 -22.72 13.33
N PHE A 25 -1.98 -21.70 12.59
CA PHE A 25 -1.22 -21.89 11.37
C PHE A 25 0.05 -22.66 11.77
N THR A 26 0.02 -23.98 11.75
CA THR A 26 1.24 -24.78 11.77
C THR A 26 1.81 -24.61 10.38
N PRO A 27 2.94 -23.91 10.21
CA PRO A 27 3.60 -23.85 8.92
C PRO A 27 3.78 -25.31 8.50
N GLN A 28 3.14 -25.73 7.41
CA GLN A 28 3.55 -26.97 6.80
C GLN A 28 5.05 -26.80 6.51
N ASN A 29 5.85 -27.79 6.89
CA ASN A 29 7.27 -27.80 6.59
C ASN A 29 7.45 -27.90 5.08
N VAL A 30 7.26 -26.80 4.37
CA VAL A 30 7.59 -26.69 2.95
C VAL A 30 9.11 -26.70 2.89
N VAL A 31 9.66 -27.85 2.51
CA VAL A 31 11.08 -27.99 2.24
C VAL A 31 11.31 -27.46 0.84
N VAL A 32 11.95 -26.29 0.76
CA VAL A 32 12.47 -25.78 -0.51
C VAL A 32 13.81 -26.48 -0.74
N SER A 33 13.90 -27.31 -1.78
CA SER A 33 15.15 -28.01 -2.14
C SER A 33 16.08 -27.09 -2.93
N ASP A 34 17.40 -27.36 -2.84
CA ASP A 34 18.38 -26.63 -3.64
C ASP A 34 18.14 -26.84 -5.15
N ASP A 35 17.79 -28.06 -5.58
CA ASP A 35 17.39 -28.36 -6.97
C ASP A 35 16.25 -27.48 -7.50
N ALA A 36 15.26 -27.16 -6.66
CA ALA A 36 14.14 -26.31 -7.06
C ALA A 36 14.59 -24.86 -7.26
N ILE A 37 15.52 -24.39 -6.44
CA ILE A 37 16.14 -23.07 -6.58
C ILE A 37 16.99 -23.02 -7.84
N GLU A 38 17.81 -24.03 -8.10
CA GLU A 38 18.64 -24.10 -9.29
C GLU A 38 17.79 -24.11 -10.57
N ALA A 39 16.69 -24.87 -10.59
CA ALA A 39 15.75 -24.88 -11.70
C ALA A 39 15.12 -23.49 -11.94
N LEU A 40 14.74 -22.77 -10.87
CA LEU A 40 14.23 -21.40 -10.99
C LEU A 40 15.29 -20.45 -11.57
N VAL A 41 16.54 -20.51 -11.08
CA VAL A 41 17.65 -19.69 -11.57
C VAL A 41 17.92 -19.96 -13.05
N ALA A 42 17.94 -21.23 -13.46
CA ALA A 42 18.11 -21.60 -14.86
C ALA A 42 17.02 -20.98 -15.75
N LYS A 43 15.76 -21.00 -15.30
CA LYS A 43 14.64 -20.40 -16.01
C LYS A 43 14.73 -18.87 -16.10
N LEU A 44 15.13 -18.21 -15.02
CA LEU A 44 15.33 -16.75 -15.00
C LEU A 44 16.48 -16.31 -15.92
N LYS A 45 17.58 -17.08 -15.96
CA LYS A 45 18.67 -16.86 -16.92
C LYS A 45 18.20 -17.04 -18.36
N TYR A 46 17.40 -18.07 -18.63
CA TYR A 46 16.81 -18.30 -19.94
C TYR A 46 15.90 -17.13 -20.36
N TRP A 47 15.08 -16.60 -19.44
CA TRP A 47 14.25 -15.40 -19.72
C TRP A 47 15.07 -14.14 -19.99
N LEU A 48 16.13 -13.92 -19.21
CA LEU A 48 17.08 -12.82 -19.45
C LEU A 48 17.66 -12.89 -20.86
N PHE A 49 18.07 -14.09 -21.31
CA PHE A 49 18.73 -14.27 -22.59
C PHE A 49 17.77 -14.31 -23.79
N VAL A 50 16.66 -15.05 -23.68
CA VAL A 50 15.77 -15.33 -24.82
C VAL A 50 14.63 -14.33 -24.96
N TRP A 51 14.09 -13.85 -23.84
CA TRP A 51 12.90 -13.00 -23.83
C TRP A 51 13.22 -11.52 -23.66
N GLY A 52 14.51 -11.16 -23.60
CA GLY A 52 14.97 -9.77 -23.54
C GLY A 52 14.61 -9.07 -22.23
N ALA A 53 14.43 -9.81 -21.13
CA ALA A 53 14.35 -9.17 -19.83
C ALA A 53 15.70 -8.51 -19.51
N ASP A 54 15.70 -7.27 -19.00
CA ASP A 54 16.96 -6.56 -18.71
C ASP A 54 17.65 -7.06 -17.43
N LYS A 55 16.86 -7.60 -16.49
CA LYS A 55 17.32 -7.95 -15.13
C LYS A 55 16.36 -8.88 -14.39
N TYR A 56 16.87 -9.55 -13.37
CA TYR A 56 16.06 -10.17 -12.32
C TYR A 56 16.75 -10.08 -10.96
N ALA A 57 15.94 -10.13 -9.90
CA ALA A 57 16.42 -10.46 -8.57
C ALA A 57 15.38 -11.22 -7.77
N PHE A 58 15.85 -12.14 -6.94
CA PHE A 58 15.03 -12.76 -5.91
C PHE A 58 15.88 -13.15 -4.70
N GLN A 59 15.21 -13.19 -3.54
CA GLN A 59 15.80 -13.63 -2.29
C GLN A 59 14.74 -14.43 -1.53
N ILE A 60 15.11 -15.59 -1.02
CA ILE A 60 14.23 -16.42 -0.20
C ILE A 60 14.69 -16.37 1.26
N ARG A 61 13.73 -16.10 2.15
CA ARG A 61 13.95 -16.03 3.59
C ARG A 61 13.13 -17.11 4.29
N ARG A 62 13.71 -17.72 5.31
CA ARG A 62 13.06 -18.67 6.21
C ARG A 62 13.49 -18.36 7.65
N ASP A 63 12.54 -18.39 8.58
CA ASP A 63 12.78 -18.14 10.00
C ASP A 63 13.54 -16.83 10.26
N GLY A 64 13.15 -15.77 9.53
CA GLY A 64 13.77 -14.44 9.61
C GLY A 64 15.15 -14.33 8.95
N ARG A 65 15.73 -15.42 8.45
CA ARG A 65 17.08 -15.45 7.87
C ARG A 65 17.03 -15.59 6.36
N THR A 66 17.87 -14.82 5.68
CA THR A 66 18.20 -15.09 4.28
C THR A 66 19.10 -16.32 4.23
N LYS A 67 18.74 -17.33 3.44
CA LYS A 67 19.72 -18.34 3.02
C LYS A 67 20.54 -17.68 1.91
N SER A 68 21.76 -17.20 2.20
CA SER A 68 22.54 -16.40 1.24
C SER A 68 22.81 -17.13 -0.08
N ALA A 69 22.85 -18.47 -0.06
CA ALA A 69 22.90 -19.31 -1.27
C ALA A 69 21.65 -19.17 -2.17
N TRP A 70 20.56 -18.59 -1.68
CA TRP A 70 19.27 -18.40 -2.36
C TRP A 70 18.95 -16.92 -2.63
N ALA A 71 19.99 -16.10 -2.80
CA ALA A 71 19.88 -14.71 -3.21
C ALA A 71 20.55 -14.55 -4.57
N TYR A 72 19.78 -14.24 -5.60
CA TYR A 72 20.28 -14.12 -6.97
C TYR A 72 19.88 -12.79 -7.57
N TYR A 73 20.82 -12.19 -8.29
CA TYR A 73 20.72 -10.89 -8.92
C TYR A 73 21.47 -11.00 -10.26
N ASN A 74 20.86 -10.57 -11.36
CA ASN A 74 21.53 -10.59 -12.65
C ASN A 74 20.92 -9.55 -13.60
N GLY A 75 21.66 -9.22 -14.66
CA GLY A 75 21.32 -8.23 -15.66
C GLY A 75 21.74 -6.82 -15.29
N TYR A 76 21.10 -5.84 -15.90
CA TYR A 76 21.47 -4.43 -15.86
C TYR A 76 20.45 -3.60 -15.10
N ALA A 77 20.93 -2.86 -14.11
CA ALA A 77 20.19 -1.75 -13.50
C ALA A 77 20.01 -0.61 -14.49
N ARG A 78 21.05 -0.34 -15.29
CA ARG A 78 20.97 0.47 -16.50
C ARG A 78 21.76 -0.18 -17.61
N GLY A 79 21.16 -0.26 -18.79
CA GLY A 79 21.76 -0.96 -19.93
C GLY A 79 23.07 -0.30 -20.41
N PRO A 80 23.82 -0.95 -21.31
CA PRO A 80 25.10 -0.44 -21.81
C PRO A 80 25.05 0.96 -22.43
N LEU A 81 23.92 1.35 -23.01
CA LEU A 81 23.70 2.67 -23.61
C LEU A 81 23.26 3.74 -22.60
N ASP A 82 22.92 3.35 -21.37
CA ASP A 82 22.36 4.22 -20.32
C ASP A 82 23.19 4.17 -19.02
N GLY A 83 24.52 4.06 -19.17
CA GLY A 83 25.47 4.13 -18.05
C GLY A 83 25.96 2.78 -17.52
N ASN A 84 25.53 1.65 -18.11
CA ASN A 84 26.13 0.33 -17.94
C ASN A 84 26.31 -0.11 -16.46
N ILE A 85 25.24 -0.03 -15.68
CA ILE A 85 25.25 -0.37 -14.25
C ILE A 85 24.66 -1.77 -14.08
N THR A 86 25.41 -2.67 -13.45
CA THR A 86 24.95 -4.03 -13.15
C THR A 86 23.91 -4.04 -12.02
N TRP A 87 22.98 -4.99 -12.09
CA TRP A 87 22.00 -5.20 -11.05
C TRP A 87 22.59 -6.04 -9.91
N GLY A 88 22.51 -5.53 -8.68
CA GLY A 88 23.03 -6.19 -7.49
C GLY A 88 22.13 -5.98 -6.26
N SER A 89 22.55 -6.55 -5.14
CA SER A 89 21.77 -6.51 -3.88
C SER A 89 21.57 -5.10 -3.31
N GLY A 90 22.44 -4.15 -3.66
CA GLY A 90 22.33 -2.74 -3.26
C GLY A 90 21.62 -1.84 -4.28
N THR A 91 21.14 -2.40 -5.39
CA THR A 91 20.51 -1.58 -6.44
C THR A 91 19.11 -1.13 -6.01
N THR A 92 18.88 0.17 -6.01
CA THR A 92 17.57 0.76 -5.74
C THR A 92 16.67 0.71 -6.99
N THR A 93 15.37 0.50 -6.80
CA THR A 93 14.39 0.51 -7.89
C THR A 93 13.04 1.06 -7.45
N GLN A 94 12.23 1.50 -8.42
CA GLN A 94 10.87 1.89 -8.13
C GLN A 94 10.02 0.64 -7.84
N LEU A 95 9.40 0.60 -6.67
CA LEU A 95 8.58 -0.53 -6.22
C LEU A 95 7.15 -0.53 -6.78
N ALA A 96 6.73 0.58 -7.42
CA ALA A 96 5.38 0.79 -7.94
C ALA A 96 4.32 0.33 -6.91
N SER A 97 3.40 -0.55 -7.31
CA SER A 97 2.28 -1.04 -6.49
C SER A 97 2.70 -1.85 -5.25
N ILE A 98 3.94 -2.35 -5.16
CA ILE A 98 4.44 -2.99 -3.93
C ILE A 98 4.44 -1.99 -2.77
N SER A 99 4.59 -0.69 -3.06
CA SER A 99 4.50 0.40 -2.08
C SER A 99 3.18 0.41 -1.30
N LYS A 100 2.08 -0.09 -1.89
CA LYS A 100 0.79 -0.21 -1.21
C LYS A 100 0.87 -1.11 0.02
N THR A 101 1.69 -2.16 -0.03
CA THR A 101 1.93 -3.05 1.11
C THR A 101 2.56 -2.30 2.28
N ILE A 102 3.54 -1.44 2.00
CA ILE A 102 4.19 -0.61 3.03
C ILE A 102 3.18 0.39 3.62
N THR A 103 2.38 1.03 2.78
CA THR A 103 1.29 1.90 3.25
C THR A 103 0.28 1.15 4.11
N ALA A 104 -0.12 -0.06 3.73
CA ALA A 104 -1.03 -0.88 4.54
C ALA A 104 -0.42 -1.21 5.92
N MET A 105 0.90 -1.48 6.00
CA MET A 105 1.58 -1.67 7.28
C MET A 105 1.53 -0.41 8.16
N VAL A 106 1.77 0.77 7.57
CA VAL A 106 1.69 2.06 8.29
C VAL A 106 0.28 2.28 8.85
N ILE A 107 -0.75 2.10 8.02
CA ILE A 107 -2.15 2.32 8.42
C ILE A 107 -2.58 1.31 9.48
N THR A 108 -2.24 0.04 9.31
CA THR A 108 -2.50 -1.02 10.29
C THR A 108 -1.92 -0.64 11.65
N LYS A 109 -0.69 -0.11 11.69
CA LYS A 109 -0.04 0.31 12.93
C LYS A 109 -0.66 1.58 13.53
N LEU A 110 -0.96 2.58 12.71
CA LEU A 110 -1.52 3.87 13.16
C LEU A 110 -2.95 3.75 13.70
N PHE A 111 -3.75 2.88 13.12
CA PHE A 111 -5.14 2.64 13.53
C PHE A 111 -5.31 1.41 14.42
N ASN A 112 -4.20 0.76 14.80
CA ASN A 112 -4.18 -0.47 15.59
C ASN A 112 -5.16 -1.53 15.03
N ILE A 113 -5.12 -1.72 13.71
CA ILE A 113 -6.01 -2.65 13.01
C ILE A 113 -5.65 -4.07 13.41
N THR A 114 -6.64 -4.80 13.90
CA THR A 114 -6.53 -6.21 14.29
C THR A 114 -7.68 -7.00 13.67
N ALA A 115 -7.68 -8.32 13.84
CA ALA A 115 -8.83 -9.14 13.47
C ALA A 115 -10.13 -8.73 14.20
N ALA A 116 -10.02 -8.03 15.34
CA ALA A 116 -11.17 -7.54 16.10
C ALA A 116 -11.72 -6.19 15.59
N GLY A 117 -11.06 -5.53 14.62
CA GLY A 117 -11.48 -4.26 14.04
C GLY A 117 -10.39 -3.18 14.04
N GLY A 118 -10.81 -1.92 13.89
CA GLY A 118 -9.94 -0.73 13.88
C GLY A 118 -9.87 -0.02 12.53
N ALA A 119 -10.43 -0.61 11.47
CA ALA A 119 -10.43 -0.03 10.13
C ALA A 119 -11.71 0.75 9.77
N ASP A 120 -12.74 0.72 10.62
CA ASP A 120 -14.05 1.33 10.34
C ASP A 120 -14.10 2.84 10.63
N GLU A 121 -12.97 3.43 11.03
CA GLU A 121 -12.89 4.87 11.29
C GLU A 121 -13.14 5.66 10.00
N LYS A 122 -14.06 6.64 10.06
CA LYS A 122 -14.39 7.50 8.93
C LYS A 122 -13.20 8.37 8.54
N ILE A 123 -12.98 8.54 7.24
CA ILE A 123 -11.83 9.31 6.73
C ILE A 123 -12.09 10.83 6.73
N ILE A 124 -13.34 11.27 6.84
CA ILE A 124 -13.74 12.67 6.61
C ILE A 124 -12.96 13.67 7.46
N GLY A 125 -12.70 13.35 8.74
CA GLY A 125 -11.93 14.19 9.66
C GLY A 125 -10.42 14.18 9.44
N TYR A 126 -9.95 13.33 8.53
CA TYR A 126 -8.53 13.21 8.20
C TYR A 126 -8.13 13.98 6.94
N LEU A 127 -9.11 14.39 6.14
CA LEU A 127 -8.86 15.07 4.88
C LEU A 127 -8.57 16.56 5.13
N PRO A 128 -7.80 17.23 4.25
CA PRO A 128 -7.63 18.68 4.31
C PRO A 128 -8.98 19.39 4.31
N GLU A 129 -9.11 20.42 5.15
CA GLU A 129 -10.38 21.15 5.34
C GLU A 129 -10.79 21.93 4.10
N TYR A 130 -9.82 22.43 3.33
CA TYR A 130 -10.07 23.23 2.13
C TYR A 130 -10.49 22.40 0.90
N TRP A 131 -10.36 21.07 0.95
CA TRP A 131 -10.83 20.19 -0.12
C TRP A 131 -12.34 20.10 -0.14
N PHE A 132 -12.94 20.32 -1.30
CA PHE A 132 -14.36 20.04 -1.54
C PHE A 132 -14.65 18.55 -1.32
N LYS A 133 -15.74 18.23 -0.60
CA LYS A 133 -16.15 16.84 -0.32
C LYS A 133 -17.34 16.49 -1.18
N GLY A 134 -17.12 15.62 -2.16
CA GLY A 134 -18.16 15.11 -3.04
C GLY A 134 -19.12 14.14 -2.33
N PRO A 135 -20.10 13.61 -3.07
CA PRO A 135 -21.06 12.64 -2.56
C PRO A 135 -20.41 11.44 -1.86
N PHE A 136 -21.01 11.02 -0.74
CA PHE A 136 -20.66 9.83 0.05
C PHE A 136 -19.24 9.79 0.64
N VAL A 137 -18.45 10.87 0.52
CA VAL A 137 -17.11 10.94 1.14
C VAL A 137 -17.18 10.86 2.67
N ASP A 138 -18.27 11.37 3.26
CA ASP A 138 -18.53 11.31 4.70
C ASP A 138 -18.88 9.91 5.22
N GLU A 139 -19.10 8.95 4.31
CA GLU A 139 -19.31 7.53 4.61
C GLU A 139 -18.06 6.67 4.42
N LEU A 140 -17.00 7.20 3.80
CA LEU A 140 -15.78 6.46 3.55
C LEU A 140 -15.02 6.16 4.85
N THR A 141 -14.53 4.93 4.97
CA THR A 141 -13.73 4.44 6.10
C THR A 141 -12.32 4.08 5.65
N VAL A 142 -11.41 3.92 6.59
CA VAL A 142 -10.05 3.40 6.32
C VAL A 142 -10.11 2.02 5.65
N ASN A 143 -11.05 1.16 6.03
CA ASN A 143 -11.27 -0.15 5.45
C ASN A 143 -11.65 -0.05 3.96
N HIS A 144 -12.55 0.87 3.60
CA HIS A 144 -12.95 1.07 2.20
C HIS A 144 -11.76 1.38 1.29
N LEU A 145 -10.81 2.19 1.79
CA LEU A 145 -9.58 2.52 1.06
C LEU A 145 -8.63 1.32 0.97
N LEU A 146 -8.33 0.66 2.10
CA LEU A 146 -7.41 -0.48 2.17
C LEU A 146 -7.86 -1.64 1.28
N ALA A 147 -9.17 -1.92 1.27
CA ALA A 147 -9.77 -3.04 0.56
C ALA A 147 -10.16 -2.72 -0.89
N HIS A 148 -9.89 -1.51 -1.38
CA HIS A 148 -10.24 -1.10 -2.75
C HIS A 148 -11.76 -1.17 -3.04
N VAL A 149 -12.59 -0.80 -2.06
CA VAL A 149 -14.07 -0.83 -2.16
C VAL A 149 -14.69 0.54 -1.86
N SER A 150 -13.91 1.61 -1.99
CA SER A 150 -14.33 2.99 -1.75
C SER A 150 -15.38 3.50 -2.75
N GLY A 151 -15.47 2.90 -3.94
CA GLY A 151 -16.32 3.41 -5.02
C GLY A 151 -15.87 4.76 -5.58
N LEU A 152 -14.69 5.25 -5.18
CA LEU A 152 -14.05 6.41 -5.80
C LEU A 152 -13.64 6.02 -7.22
N ASP A 153 -14.02 6.83 -8.19
CA ASP A 153 -13.72 6.59 -9.60
C ASP A 153 -12.51 7.42 -10.06
N TRP A 154 -11.60 6.77 -10.78
CA TRP A 154 -10.43 7.41 -11.36
C TRP A 154 -9.85 6.60 -12.53
N ILE A 155 -9.16 7.30 -13.43
CA ILE A 155 -8.45 6.70 -14.57
C ILE A 155 -7.04 6.28 -14.14
N GLU A 156 -6.87 5.02 -13.73
CA GLU A 156 -5.57 4.47 -13.29
C GLU A 156 -4.46 4.51 -14.35
N SER A 157 -4.81 4.60 -15.64
CA SER A 157 -3.84 4.71 -16.74
C SER A 157 -3.32 6.14 -16.94
N SER A 158 -3.85 7.12 -16.22
CA SER A 158 -3.43 8.51 -16.36
C SER A 158 -2.02 8.72 -15.78
N PRO A 159 -1.16 9.53 -16.43
CA PRO A 159 0.11 9.93 -15.84
C PRO A 159 -0.09 10.53 -14.45
N GLY A 160 0.79 10.16 -13.52
CA GLY A 160 0.73 10.64 -12.15
C GLY A 160 -0.36 10.03 -11.28
N THR A 161 -0.88 8.86 -11.67
CA THR A 161 -1.85 8.10 -10.88
C THR A 161 -1.41 7.91 -9.42
N GLY A 162 -2.23 8.37 -8.48
CA GLY A 162 -1.96 8.27 -7.04
C GLY A 162 -1.18 9.44 -6.43
N HIS A 163 -1.14 10.62 -7.07
CA HIS A 163 -0.60 11.85 -6.48
C HIS A 163 -1.66 12.67 -5.70
N PHE A 164 -1.21 13.66 -4.94
CA PHE A 164 -2.05 14.47 -4.06
C PHE A 164 -3.21 15.17 -4.79
N ALA A 165 -2.94 15.85 -5.91
CA ALA A 165 -3.97 16.55 -6.69
C ALA A 165 -5.06 15.60 -7.22
N GLN A 166 -4.73 14.35 -7.51
CA GLN A 166 -5.72 13.37 -7.94
C GLN A 166 -6.52 12.82 -6.76
N ALA A 167 -5.90 12.66 -5.60
CA ALA A 167 -6.60 12.32 -4.37
C ALA A 167 -7.61 13.40 -4.01
N GLU A 168 -7.25 14.68 -4.16
CA GLU A 168 -8.18 15.81 -4.01
C GLU A 168 -9.33 15.72 -5.01
N LEU A 169 -9.03 15.55 -6.30
CA LEU A 169 -10.07 15.48 -7.33
C LEU A 169 -11.02 14.29 -7.14
N ALA A 170 -10.51 13.10 -6.78
CA ALA A 170 -11.34 11.95 -6.48
C ALA A 170 -12.25 12.20 -5.26
N ILE A 171 -11.75 12.90 -4.23
CA ILE A 171 -12.57 13.32 -3.09
C ILE A 171 -13.61 14.36 -3.51
N ALA A 172 -13.28 15.28 -4.41
CA ALA A 172 -14.22 16.29 -4.90
C ALA A 172 -15.35 15.66 -5.74
N LEU A 173 -15.03 14.66 -6.56
CA LEU A 173 -16.01 13.89 -7.33
C LEU A 173 -16.85 12.96 -6.46
N GLY A 174 -16.28 12.44 -5.37
CA GLY A 174 -16.93 11.51 -4.46
C GLY A 174 -17.07 10.09 -5.05
N ALA A 175 -17.89 9.27 -4.40
CA ALA A 175 -18.22 7.94 -4.89
C ALA A 175 -19.52 7.96 -5.71
N ALA A 176 -19.65 7.10 -6.72
CA ALA A 176 -20.87 7.02 -7.52
C ALA A 176 -22.09 6.49 -6.74
N SER A 177 -21.84 5.79 -5.63
CA SER A 177 -22.85 5.23 -4.73
C SER A 177 -22.25 5.07 -3.33
N SER A 178 -23.10 4.92 -2.31
CA SER A 178 -22.62 4.67 -0.96
C SER A 178 -21.69 3.42 -0.95
N PRO A 179 -20.46 3.55 -0.42
CA PRO A 179 -19.51 2.44 -0.33
C PRO A 179 -20.05 1.32 0.58
N ASN A 180 -20.91 1.66 1.53
CA ASN A 180 -21.57 0.71 2.43
C ASN A 180 -22.63 -0.15 1.72
N VAL A 181 -23.07 0.26 0.52
CA VAL A 181 -24.09 -0.43 -0.28
C VAL A 181 -23.46 -1.12 -1.48
N ALA A 182 -22.58 -0.43 -2.21
CA ALA A 182 -22.06 -0.92 -3.47
C ALA A 182 -20.88 -1.89 -3.30
N ASN A 183 -20.03 -1.73 -2.27
CA ASN A 183 -18.90 -2.59 -1.86
C ASN A 183 -18.20 -3.39 -2.99
N ASN A 184 -18.06 -2.78 -4.16
CA ASN A 184 -17.50 -3.44 -5.34
C ASN A 184 -16.00 -3.21 -5.34
N TYR A 185 -15.24 -4.29 -5.46
CA TYR A 185 -13.78 -4.20 -5.56
C TYR A 185 -13.38 -3.53 -6.88
N VAL A 186 -12.68 -2.41 -6.78
CA VAL A 186 -12.06 -1.71 -7.90
C VAL A 186 -10.67 -1.27 -7.47
N TYR A 187 -9.64 -1.88 -8.08
CA TYR A 187 -8.25 -1.54 -7.79
C TYR A 187 -7.98 -0.08 -8.16
N MET A 188 -7.59 0.71 -7.17
CA MET A 188 -7.48 2.16 -7.26
C MET A 188 -6.30 2.66 -6.43
N SER A 189 -5.24 3.13 -7.09
CA SER A 189 -4.06 3.74 -6.46
C SER A 189 -4.41 5.01 -5.70
N VAL A 190 -5.45 5.74 -6.09
CA VAL A 190 -5.93 6.92 -5.36
C VAL A 190 -6.32 6.62 -3.92
N ASN A 191 -6.83 5.41 -3.63
CA ASN A 191 -7.11 4.99 -2.25
C ASN A 191 -5.85 5.02 -1.38
N TYR A 192 -4.73 4.57 -1.92
CA TYR A 192 -3.47 4.53 -1.20
C TYR A 192 -2.76 5.89 -1.15
N ALA A 193 -3.03 6.76 -2.12
CA ALA A 193 -2.66 8.18 -2.05
C ALA A 193 -3.37 8.88 -0.88
N LEU A 194 -4.67 8.62 -0.71
CA LEU A 194 -5.46 9.14 0.42
C LEU A 194 -4.96 8.59 1.76
N LEU A 195 -4.62 7.30 1.83
CA LEU A 195 -4.06 6.71 3.06
C LEU A 195 -2.78 7.41 3.51
N ARG A 196 -1.92 7.91 2.60
CA ARG A 196 -0.75 8.72 2.98
C ARG A 196 -1.15 10.02 3.68
N VAL A 197 -2.15 10.73 3.14
CA VAL A 197 -2.68 11.97 3.73
C VAL A 197 -3.27 11.69 5.11
N ILE A 198 -4.09 10.64 5.22
CA ILE A 198 -4.69 10.18 6.47
C ILE A 198 -3.62 9.83 7.51
N ALA A 199 -2.57 9.11 7.10
CA ALA A 199 -1.47 8.75 7.97
C ALA A 199 -0.80 9.98 8.57
N ALA A 200 -0.45 10.98 7.75
CA ALA A 200 0.19 12.20 8.20
C ALA A 200 -0.67 12.99 9.21
N LYS A 201 -1.98 13.07 8.95
CA LYS A 201 -2.95 13.70 9.87
C LYS A 201 -3.08 12.92 11.17
N LYS A 202 -3.13 11.58 11.13
CA LYS A 202 -3.14 10.71 12.33
C LYS A 202 -1.86 10.82 13.16
N ILE A 203 -0.70 10.97 12.50
CA ILE A 203 0.59 11.25 13.17
C ILE A 203 0.58 12.64 13.83
N GLY A 204 -0.16 13.58 13.26
CA GLY A 204 -0.29 14.95 13.76
C GLY A 204 0.72 15.94 13.18
N ASP A 205 1.44 15.56 12.12
CA ASP A 205 2.44 16.44 11.48
C ASP A 205 1.80 17.55 10.64
N THR A 206 0.51 17.43 10.30
CA THR A 206 -0.23 18.42 9.52
C THR A 206 -0.68 19.63 10.35
N LYS A 207 -0.56 19.60 11.68
CA LYS A 207 -1.08 20.65 12.58
C LYS A 207 -0.62 22.07 12.24
N LEU A 208 0.61 22.23 11.74
CA LEU A 208 1.18 23.54 11.40
C LEU A 208 0.63 24.12 10.10
N ILE A 209 0.00 23.30 9.26
CA ILE A 209 -0.53 23.67 7.94
C ILE A 209 -2.06 23.60 7.88
N GLU A 210 -2.70 23.18 8.96
CA GLU A 210 -4.15 23.18 9.13
C GLU A 210 -4.68 24.60 9.32
N GLY A 211 -5.84 24.90 8.71
CA GLY A 211 -6.46 26.23 8.77
C GLY A 211 -5.72 27.34 8.01
N GLN A 212 -4.60 27.02 7.34
CA GLN A 212 -3.91 28.00 6.51
C GLN A 212 -4.79 28.44 5.32
N LEU A 213 -4.76 29.74 5.04
CA LEU A 213 -5.45 30.36 3.92
C LEU A 213 -4.43 30.72 2.85
N GLY A 214 -4.78 30.51 1.58
CA GLY A 214 -3.92 30.85 0.46
C GLY A 214 -4.47 30.32 -0.86
N PRO A 215 -3.79 30.61 -1.98
CA PRO A 215 -4.12 30.00 -3.27
C PRO A 215 -4.05 28.47 -3.16
N THR A 216 -5.04 27.76 -3.73
CA THR A 216 -5.14 26.30 -3.65
C THR A 216 -3.85 25.61 -4.09
N GLN A 217 -3.19 26.10 -5.15
CA GLN A 217 -1.94 25.50 -5.66
C GLN A 217 -0.81 25.54 -4.62
N LEU A 218 -0.74 26.60 -3.80
CA LEU A 218 0.26 26.71 -2.75
C LEU A 218 -0.07 25.78 -1.58
N LEU A 219 -1.35 25.71 -1.21
CA LEU A 219 -1.82 24.79 -0.17
C LEU A 219 -1.58 23.34 -0.56
N ASP A 220 -1.85 22.96 -1.81
CA ASP A 220 -1.63 21.61 -2.30
C ASP A 220 -0.16 21.22 -2.28
N ALA A 221 0.73 22.11 -2.75
CA ALA A 221 2.16 21.85 -2.71
C ALA A 221 2.66 21.66 -1.26
N LEU A 222 2.16 22.49 -0.33
CA LEU A 222 2.50 22.40 1.08
C LEU A 222 1.99 21.11 1.71
N TRP A 223 0.71 20.77 1.50
CA TRP A 223 0.12 19.53 2.01
C TRP A 223 0.79 18.30 1.40
N ASP A 224 1.07 18.29 0.10
CA ASP A 224 1.74 17.18 -0.55
C ASP A 224 3.16 16.97 0.00
N GLN A 225 3.91 18.06 0.20
CA GLN A 225 5.25 18.01 0.79
C GLN A 225 5.21 17.51 2.24
N VAL A 226 4.34 18.07 3.08
CA VAL A 226 4.23 17.70 4.50
C VAL A 226 3.77 16.25 4.66
N THR A 227 2.74 15.84 3.92
CA THR A 227 2.23 14.47 4.01
C THR A 227 3.22 13.44 3.44
N THR A 228 3.99 13.79 2.39
CA THR A 228 5.12 12.97 1.90
C THR A 228 6.19 12.79 2.96
N ASN A 229 6.67 13.89 3.53
CA ASN A 229 7.76 13.86 4.50
C ASN A 229 7.37 13.15 5.79
N SER A 230 6.14 13.41 6.29
CA SER A 230 5.57 12.73 7.44
C SER A 230 5.53 11.21 7.23
N PHE A 231 4.98 10.78 6.08
CA PHE A 231 4.86 9.37 5.75
C PHE A 231 6.23 8.69 5.58
N ALA A 232 7.14 9.28 4.81
CA ALA A 232 8.49 8.75 4.59
C ALA A 232 9.25 8.59 5.93
N ARG A 233 9.18 9.60 6.80
CA ARG A 233 9.77 9.57 8.14
C ARG A 233 9.15 8.47 9.00
N TYR A 234 7.84 8.29 8.95
CA TYR A 234 7.16 7.24 9.72
C TYR A 234 7.55 5.85 9.20
N VAL A 235 7.53 5.63 7.88
CA VAL A 235 7.96 4.37 7.25
C VAL A 235 9.38 4.03 7.68
N TYR A 236 10.31 4.98 7.55
CA TYR A 236 11.70 4.75 7.94
C TYR A 236 11.79 4.37 9.42
N ASN A 237 11.27 5.21 10.33
CA ASN A 237 11.45 5.04 11.77
C ASN A 237 10.65 3.88 12.39
N LYS A 238 9.49 3.55 11.83
CA LYS A 238 8.53 2.64 12.48
C LYS A 238 8.30 1.33 11.72
N ILE A 239 8.76 1.24 10.47
CA ILE A 239 8.66 0.04 9.63
C ILE A 239 10.05 -0.48 9.27
N PHE A 240 10.90 0.34 8.62
CA PHE A 240 12.19 -0.12 8.08
C PHE A 240 13.29 -0.28 9.13
N GLN A 241 13.57 0.75 9.93
CA GLN A 241 14.59 0.70 10.98
C GLN A 241 14.39 -0.50 11.93
N PRO A 242 13.18 -0.72 12.49
CA PRO A 242 12.93 -1.90 13.34
C PRO A 242 13.07 -3.24 12.61
N ALA A 243 12.93 -3.26 11.29
CA ALA A 243 13.10 -4.46 10.46
C ALA A 243 14.55 -4.65 9.96
N GLY A 244 15.47 -3.72 10.28
CA GLY A 244 16.85 -3.75 9.83
C GLY A 244 17.04 -3.42 8.35
N VAL A 245 16.15 -2.57 7.80
CA VAL A 245 16.20 -2.04 6.41
C VAL A 245 16.65 -0.59 6.42
#